data_AF-A0A4R6U4N9-F1
#
_entry.id   AF-A0A4R6U4N9-F1
#
_cell.length_a   1.000
_cell.length_b   1.000
_cell.length_c   1.000
_cell.angle_alpha   90.00
_cell.angle_beta   90.00
_cell.angle_gamma   90.00
#
_symmetry.space_group_name_H-M   'P 1'
#
loop_
_entity.id
_entity.type
_entity.pdbx_description
1 polymer ?
#
loop_
_entity_poly.entity_id
_entity_poly.type
_entity_poly.pdbx_seq_one_letter_code
_entity_poly.pdbx_strand_id
1 'polypeptide(L)'
;MIYEQFIFEISKDFNALFEDFEDALLERQRINTFDEYFNEIMLDDDLIGEIIEEAHRFGRPRDLFLDDLYARVKNFDGAIHKRIAIIEKRLVEEDLETPSLFIQKTNKSRLEQAIAN
;
A
#
# COMPACT_ATOMS: atom_id res chain seq x y z
N MET A 1 -1.56 23.21 13.50
CA MET A 1 -0.89 22.08 12.81
C MET A 1 -0.05 22.65 11.69
N ILE A 2 1.13 22.10 11.42
CA ILE A 2 1.95 22.45 10.23
C ILE A 2 1.77 21.36 9.17
N TYR A 3 2.08 21.67 7.92
CA TYR A 3 1.89 20.74 6.80
C TYR A 3 2.63 19.41 7.02
N GLU A 4 3.84 19.44 7.57
CA GLU A 4 4.67 18.27 7.82
C GLU A 4 4.03 17.30 8.83
N GLN A 5 3.30 17.84 9.82
CA GLN A 5 2.54 17.06 10.78
C GLN A 5 1.28 16.50 10.14
N PHE A 6 0.55 17.31 9.37
CA PHE A 6 -0.65 16.89 8.66
C PHE A 6 -0.36 15.69 7.75
N ILE A 7 0.59 15.82 6.83
CA ILE A 7 0.92 14.73 5.90
C ILE A 7 1.52 13.51 6.61
N PHE A 8 2.16 13.70 7.76
CA PHE A 8 2.62 12.57 8.59
C PHE A 8 1.43 11.78 9.17
N GLU A 9 0.42 12.46 9.70
CA GLU A 9 -0.80 11.82 10.21
C GLU A 9 -1.53 11.07 9.10
N ILE A 10 -1.77 11.72 7.95
CA ILE A 10 -2.39 11.07 6.80
C ILE A 10 -1.60 9.87 6.31
N SER A 11 -0.26 9.96 6.28
CA SER A 11 0.57 8.81 5.87
C SER A 11 0.43 7.61 6.79
N LYS A 12 0.16 7.81 8.10
CA LYS A 12 -0.09 6.70 9.03
C LYS A 12 -1.41 6.02 8.73
N ASP A 13 -2.46 6.82 8.52
CA ASP A 13 -3.80 6.31 8.22
C ASP A 13 -3.78 5.54 6.90
N PHE A 14 -3.09 6.06 5.89
CA PHE A 14 -2.89 5.35 4.63
C PHE A 14 -2.09 4.05 4.81
N ASN A 15 -1.02 4.08 5.61
CA ASN A 15 -0.22 2.88 5.89
C ASN A 15 -1.02 1.78 6.60
N ALA A 16 -2.09 2.14 7.33
CA ALA A 16 -3.00 1.18 7.94
C ALA A 16 -3.85 0.39 6.90
N LEU A 17 -3.97 0.89 5.67
CA LEU A 17 -4.68 0.22 4.56
C LEU A 17 -3.87 -0.94 3.93
N PHE A 18 -2.75 -1.35 4.54
CA PHE A 18 -1.91 -2.43 4.01
C PHE A 18 -2.67 -3.77 3.91
N GLU A 19 -3.52 -4.09 4.89
CA GLU A 19 -4.29 -5.34 4.87
C GLU A 19 -5.35 -5.32 3.75
N ASP A 20 -6.00 -4.18 3.53
CA ASP A 20 -6.95 -3.98 2.43
C ASP A 20 -6.26 -4.10 1.06
N PHE A 21 -5.06 -3.55 0.92
CA PHE A 21 -4.21 -3.74 -0.26
C PHE A 21 -3.86 -5.21 -0.47
N GLU A 22 -3.46 -5.93 0.59
CA GLU A 22 -3.08 -7.34 0.50
C GLU A 22 -4.27 -8.20 0.06
N ASP A 23 -5.47 -7.97 0.63
CA ASP A 23 -6.71 -8.62 0.22
C ASP A 23 -7.05 -8.32 -1.25
N ALA A 24 -6.98 -7.04 -1.63
CA ALA A 24 -7.24 -6.61 -3.02
C ALA A 24 -6.28 -7.25 -4.02
N LEU A 25 -5.00 -7.41 -3.65
CA LEU A 25 -3.94 -7.96 -4.49
C LEU A 25 -3.99 -9.49 -4.56
N LEU A 26 -4.13 -10.18 -3.43
CA LEU A 26 -3.90 -11.61 -3.32
C LEU A 26 -5.19 -12.42 -3.41
N GLU A 27 -6.23 -12.02 -2.69
CA GLU A 27 -7.48 -12.79 -2.59
C GLU A 27 -8.46 -12.38 -3.68
N ARG A 28 -8.73 -11.06 -3.79
CA ARG A 28 -9.69 -10.54 -4.77
C ARG A 28 -9.11 -10.39 -6.17
N GLN A 29 -7.78 -10.29 -6.28
CA GLN A 29 -7.06 -10.05 -7.52
C GLN A 29 -7.61 -8.87 -8.33
N ARG A 30 -8.09 -7.84 -7.63
CA ARG A 30 -8.67 -6.63 -8.23
C ARG A 30 -7.59 -5.70 -8.79
N ILE A 31 -6.43 -5.69 -8.12
CA ILE A 31 -5.27 -4.87 -8.44
C ILE A 31 -4.04 -5.74 -8.70
N ASN A 32 -3.04 -5.19 -9.37
CA ASN A 32 -1.75 -5.80 -9.65
C ASN A 32 -0.57 -5.04 -9.04
N THR A 33 -0.72 -3.73 -8.81
CA THR A 33 0.38 -2.87 -8.31
C THR A 33 -0.07 -1.98 -7.16
N PHE A 34 0.91 -1.49 -6.40
CA PHE A 34 0.68 -0.43 -5.42
C PHE A 34 0.09 0.82 -6.08
N ASP A 35 0.57 1.17 -7.27
CA ASP A 35 0.13 2.36 -8.00
C ASP A 35 -1.33 2.27 -8.41
N GLU A 36 -1.79 1.10 -8.87
CA GLU A 36 -3.21 0.85 -9.15
C GLU A 36 -4.06 1.06 -7.89
N TYR A 37 -3.64 0.48 -6.77
CA TYR A 37 -4.34 0.65 -5.49
C TYR A 37 -4.38 2.11 -5.03
N PHE A 38 -3.24 2.80 -5.08
CA PHE A 38 -3.15 4.19 -4.69
C PHE A 38 -4.08 5.05 -5.55
N ASN A 39 -4.09 4.85 -6.86
CA ASN A 39 -4.98 5.55 -7.77
C ASN A 39 -6.46 5.26 -7.49
N GLU A 40 -6.84 4.01 -7.20
CA GLU A 40 -8.21 3.67 -6.81
C GLU A 40 -8.65 4.47 -5.56
N ILE A 41 -7.78 4.54 -4.54
CA ILE A 41 -8.07 5.31 -3.32
C ILE A 41 -8.15 6.82 -3.60
N MET A 42 -7.26 7.36 -4.44
CA MET A 42 -7.25 8.79 -4.77
C MET A 42 -8.41 9.23 -5.67
N LEU A 43 -9.11 8.29 -6.30
CA LEU A 43 -10.34 8.53 -7.06
C LEU A 43 -11.60 8.45 -6.19
N ASP A 44 -11.48 7.95 -4.95
CA ASP A 44 -12.55 7.93 -3.98
C ASP A 44 -12.64 9.29 -3.28
N ASP A 45 -13.48 10.18 -3.84
CA ASP A 45 -13.68 11.52 -3.30
C ASP A 45 -14.29 11.51 -1.88
N ASP A 46 -15.00 10.46 -1.48
CA ASP A 46 -15.53 10.34 -0.11
C ASP A 46 -14.39 10.08 0.88
N LEU A 47 -13.34 9.36 0.46
CA LEU A 47 -12.20 9.05 1.31
C LEU A 47 -11.15 10.17 1.37
N ILE A 48 -10.89 10.80 0.22
CA ILE A 48 -9.75 11.72 0.05
C ILE A 48 -10.16 13.19 -0.10
N GLY A 49 -11.44 13.49 -0.39
CA GLY A 49 -11.91 14.86 -0.65
C GLY A 49 -11.58 15.84 0.48
N GLU A 50 -11.93 15.51 1.73
CA GLU A 50 -11.65 16.36 2.90
C GLU A 50 -10.14 16.55 3.14
N ILE A 51 -9.35 15.51 2.87
CA ILE A 51 -7.90 15.53 3.01
C ILE A 51 -7.27 16.47 1.97
N ILE A 52 -7.75 16.44 0.73
CA ILE A 52 -7.30 17.35 -0.33
C ILE A 52 -7.67 18.80 0.01
N GLU A 53 -8.88 19.04 0.50
CA GLU A 53 -9.29 20.39 0.92
C GLU A 53 -8.41 20.94 2.04
N GLU A 54 -8.07 20.11 3.03
CA GLU A 54 -7.17 20.50 4.11
C GLU A 54 -5.74 20.74 3.60
N ALA A 55 -5.22 19.89 2.70
CA ALA A 55 -3.93 20.10 2.05
C ALA A 55 -3.89 21.46 1.29
N HIS A 56 -4.98 21.81 0.63
CA HIS A 56 -5.11 23.08 -0.08
C HIS A 56 -5.04 24.29 0.87
N ARG A 57 -5.56 24.18 2.11
CA ARG A 57 -5.42 25.22 3.15
C ARG A 57 -3.97 25.44 3.59
N PHE A 58 -3.12 24.42 3.46
CA PHE A 58 -1.67 24.53 3.63
C PHE A 58 -0.92 25.08 2.40
N GLY A 59 -1.64 25.47 1.34
CA GLY A 59 -1.04 25.95 0.09
C GLY A 59 -0.45 24.83 -0.76
N ARG A 60 -0.94 23.60 -0.60
CA ARG A 60 -0.53 22.44 -1.39
C ARG A 60 -1.67 22.06 -2.34
N PRO A 61 -1.54 22.34 -3.65
CA PRO A 61 -2.53 21.91 -4.63
C PRO A 61 -2.58 20.38 -4.69
N ARG A 62 -3.72 19.83 -5.17
CA ARG A 62 -3.99 18.39 -5.24
C ARG A 62 -2.80 17.59 -5.74
N ASP A 63 -2.31 17.89 -6.94
CA ASP A 63 -1.23 17.11 -7.57
C ASP A 63 0.03 17.05 -6.71
N LEU A 64 0.45 18.20 -6.15
CA LEU A 64 1.61 18.25 -5.26
C LEU A 64 1.38 17.48 -3.96
N PHE A 65 0.18 17.56 -3.39
CA PHE A 65 -0.15 16.78 -2.20
C PHE A 65 -0.16 15.27 -2.49
N LEU A 66 -0.69 14.84 -3.63
CA LEU A 66 -0.71 13.44 -4.02
C LEU A 66 0.70 12.90 -4.24
N ASP A 67 1.57 13.68 -4.88
CA ASP A 67 2.99 13.34 -5.03
C ASP A 67 3.70 13.22 -3.68
N ASP A 68 3.49 14.20 -2.79
CA ASP A 68 4.06 14.20 -1.44
C ASP A 68 3.56 13.00 -0.60
N LEU A 69 2.26 12.67 -0.71
CA LEU A 69 1.66 11.54 -0.02
C LEU A 69 2.23 10.23 -0.56
N TYR A 70 2.21 10.05 -1.89
CA TYR A 70 2.73 8.86 -2.56
C TYR A 70 4.18 8.58 -2.15
N ALA A 71 5.03 9.59 -2.11
CA ALA A 71 6.43 9.45 -1.68
C ALA A 71 6.57 8.93 -0.23
N ARG A 72 5.62 9.24 0.66
CA ARG A 72 5.61 8.77 2.05
C ARG A 72 4.99 7.40 2.25
N VAL A 73 4.02 7.03 1.41
CA VAL A 73 3.24 5.80 1.58
C VAL A 73 3.65 4.68 0.63
N LYS A 74 4.51 4.95 -0.36
CA LYS A 74 4.98 3.94 -1.30
C LYS A 74 5.51 2.72 -0.54
N ASN A 75 5.01 1.55 -0.92
CA ASN A 75 5.29 0.27 -0.29
C ASN A 75 4.83 0.14 1.17
N PHE A 76 3.86 0.95 1.61
CA PHE A 76 3.30 0.95 2.97
C PHE A 76 4.37 1.02 4.07
N ASP A 77 5.31 1.96 3.97
CA ASP A 77 6.46 2.06 4.89
C ASP A 77 7.25 0.74 5.02
N GLY A 78 7.43 0.07 3.88
CA GLY A 78 8.12 -1.22 3.79
C GLY A 78 7.32 -2.43 4.26
N ALA A 79 6.03 -2.30 4.57
CA ALA A 79 5.20 -3.44 4.98
C ALA A 79 5.14 -4.55 3.92
N ILE A 80 5.15 -4.20 2.62
CA ILE A 80 5.21 -5.21 1.54
C ILE A 80 6.50 -6.04 1.64
N HIS A 81 7.65 -5.40 1.82
CA HIS A 81 8.93 -6.09 1.98
C HIS A 81 8.95 -6.98 3.23
N LYS A 82 8.40 -6.50 4.35
CA LYS A 82 8.28 -7.28 5.58
C LYS A 82 7.41 -8.52 5.35
N ARG A 83 6.31 -8.39 4.61
CA ARG A 83 5.43 -9.52 4.26
C ARG A 83 6.12 -10.54 3.37
N ILE A 84 6.86 -10.10 2.34
CA ILE A 84 7.68 -10.97 1.50
C ILE A 84 8.67 -11.77 2.36
N ALA A 85 9.39 -11.09 3.27
CA ALA A 85 10.37 -11.75 4.14
C ALA A 85 9.72 -12.78 5.08
N ILE A 86 8.51 -12.53 5.58
CA ILE A 86 7.74 -13.51 6.36
C ILE A 86 7.41 -14.74 5.52
N ILE A 87 6.93 -14.55 4.29
CA ILE A 87 6.63 -15.66 3.39
C ILE A 87 7.89 -16.47 3.08
N GLU A 88 9.01 -15.81 2.77
CA GLU A 88 10.30 -16.47 2.54
C GLU A 88 10.75 -17.33 3.72
N LYS A 89 10.64 -16.79 4.93
CA LYS A 89 10.97 -17.51 6.15
C LYS A 89 10.12 -18.78 6.29
N ARG A 90 8.80 -18.69 6.07
CA ARG A 90 7.89 -19.85 6.11
C ARG A 90 8.23 -20.89 5.05
N LEU A 91 8.59 -20.45 3.84
CA LEU A 91 9.01 -21.35 2.75
C LEU A 91 10.28 -22.14 3.06
N VAL A 92 11.14 -21.66 3.96
CA VAL A 92 12.40 -22.32 4.35
C VAL A 92 12.25 -23.14 5.63
N GLU A 93 11.52 -22.62 6.62
CA GLU A 93 11.47 -23.20 7.97
C GLU A 93 10.30 -24.18 8.17
N GLU A 94 9.23 -24.09 7.37
CA GLU A 94 8.04 -24.92 7.52
C GLU A 94 7.98 -26.02 6.46
N ASP A 95 7.65 -27.25 6.87
CA ASP A 95 7.37 -28.36 5.97
C ASP A 95 5.95 -28.24 5.42
N LEU A 96 5.79 -27.29 4.48
CA LEU A 96 4.50 -26.95 3.89
C LEU A 96 4.03 -28.03 2.91
N GLU A 97 2.77 -28.44 3.04
CA GLU A 97 2.12 -29.28 2.03
C GLU A 97 2.13 -28.59 0.66
N THR A 98 2.19 -29.37 -0.43
CA THR A 98 2.32 -28.85 -1.80
C THR A 98 1.29 -27.76 -2.17
N PRO A 99 0.00 -27.85 -1.79
CA PRO A 99 -0.96 -26.77 -2.06
C PRO A 99 -0.60 -25.46 -1.34
N SER A 100 -0.21 -25.54 -0.07
CA SER A 100 0.20 -24.38 0.73
C SER A 100 1.49 -23.76 0.18
N LEU A 101 2.47 -24.59 -0.18
CA LEU A 101 3.72 -24.15 -0.81
C LEU A 101 3.47 -23.36 -2.10
N PHE A 102 2.56 -23.83 -2.95
CA PHE A 102 2.21 -23.16 -4.20
C PHE A 102 1.57 -21.80 -3.96
N ILE A 103 0.63 -21.71 -3.01
CA ILE A 103 -0.03 -20.46 -2.63
C ILE A 103 0.99 -19.45 -2.12
N GLN A 104 1.87 -19.85 -1.19
CA GLN A 104 2.89 -18.96 -0.62
C GLN A 104 3.85 -18.43 -1.70
N LYS A 105 4.31 -19.28 -2.62
CA LYS A 105 5.15 -18.85 -3.76
C LYS A 105 4.42 -17.87 -4.68
N THR A 106 3.15 -18.13 -4.95
CA THR A 106 2.32 -17.26 -5.79
C THR A 106 2.12 -15.89 -5.13
N ASN A 107 1.79 -15.87 -3.83
CA ASN A 107 1.59 -14.64 -3.08
C ASN A 107 2.87 -13.81 -3.01
N LYS A 108 4.01 -14.46 -2.75
CA LYS A 108 5.34 -13.81 -2.81
C LYS A 108 5.55 -13.16 -4.17
N SER A 109 5.37 -13.91 -5.26
CA SER A 109 5.59 -13.38 -6.61
C SER A 109 4.66 -12.20 -6.95
N ARG A 110 3.41 -12.22 -6.50
CA ARG A 110 2.48 -11.09 -6.68
C ARG A 110 2.92 -9.85 -5.89
N LEU A 111 3.34 -10.02 -4.64
CA LEU A 111 3.84 -8.91 -3.82
C LEU A 111 5.13 -8.31 -4.40
N GLU A 112 6.03 -9.13 -4.94
CA GLU A 112 7.24 -8.67 -5.63
C GLU A 112 6.91 -7.89 -6.90
N GLN A 113 5.94 -8.36 -7.70
CA GLN A 113 5.47 -7.66 -8.89
C GLN A 113 4.79 -6.34 -8.56
N ALA A 114 4.08 -6.28 -7.44
CA ALA A 114 3.31 -5.10 -7.04
C ALA A 114 4.18 -3.89 -6.66
N ILE A 115 5.47 -4.11 -6.37
CA ILE A 115 6.45 -3.06 -6.02
C ILE A 115 7.53 -2.84 -7.09
N ALA A 116 7.64 -3.74 -8.07
CA ALA A 116 8.63 -3.67 -9.14
C ALA A 116 8.19 -2.83 -10.34
N ASN A 117 6.88 -2.56 -10.45
CA ASN A 117 6.25 -1.69 -11.45
C ASN A 117 5.83 -0.37 -10.81
#